data_AF-A0A975BDS9-F1
#
_entry.id   AF-A0A975BDS9-F1
#
_cell.length_a   1.000
_cell.length_b   1.000
_cell.length_c   1.000
_cell.angle_alpha   90.00
_cell.angle_beta   90.00
_cell.angle_gamma   90.00
#
_symmetry.space_group_name_H-M   'P 1'
#
loop_
_entity.id
_entity.type
_entity.pdbx_description
1 polymer ?
#
loop_
_entity_poly.entity_id
_entity_poly.type
_entity_poly.pdbx_seq_one_letter_code
_entity_poly.pdbx_strand_id
1 'polypeptide(L)'
;MAEMLLKTEYYDIPEPDISHIITEDDTPVDNIFSEKQQRLLTESLSISWKPGRPFISLANVGIFYGINLPAIVPDVMVSLDVKYAEDVWKKKNCSYFVWEFGKPPEIVIEVVSNKEGGETDVKMRKYAQAGVWYYIIFDPQKLIQKDIVRAYELSTGAYIPKLDLFLPKVNIGVKLWEGSFDGIQAQWLRWCDKDGSLMATGKESVEQESKRAEQEHKRAEQERKRAEQAEKNAETARQEVQKERDRAKKLAEKLRGLGIDPDE
;
A
#
# COMPACT_ATOMS: atom_id res chain seq x y z
N MET A 1 -29.97 -38.77 16.81
CA MET A 1 -29.14 -39.13 17.97
C MET A 1 -27.80 -39.63 17.48
N ALA A 2 -26.78 -38.75 17.51
CA ALA A 2 -25.35 -39.03 17.69
C ALA A 2 -24.54 -37.84 17.13
N GLU A 3 -24.44 -36.77 17.90
CA GLU A 3 -23.43 -35.72 17.71
C GLU A 3 -22.06 -36.31 18.06
N MET A 4 -21.15 -36.34 17.08
CA MET A 4 -19.77 -36.74 17.28
C MET A 4 -18.95 -35.47 17.56
N LEU A 5 -18.81 -35.13 18.84
CA LEU A 5 -17.95 -34.05 19.32
C LEU A 5 -16.48 -34.43 19.05
N LEU A 6 -15.88 -33.82 18.02
CA LEU A 6 -14.42 -33.78 17.85
C LEU A 6 -13.83 -32.92 18.97
N LYS A 7 -13.28 -33.56 20.00
CA LYS A 7 -12.38 -32.90 20.95
C LYS A 7 -11.03 -32.69 20.25
N THR A 8 -10.71 -31.44 19.94
CA THR A 8 -9.38 -31.05 19.49
C THR A 8 -8.42 -31.14 20.67
N GLU A 9 -7.66 -32.24 20.79
CA GLU A 9 -6.54 -32.33 21.72
C GLU A 9 -5.41 -31.41 21.20
N TYR A 10 -5.15 -30.32 21.93
CA TYR A 10 -3.97 -29.49 21.72
C TYR A 10 -2.75 -30.25 22.26
N TYR A 11 -1.91 -30.75 21.36
CA TYR A 11 -0.59 -31.25 21.72
C TYR A 11 0.29 -30.07 22.15
N ASP A 12 0.83 -30.13 23.36
CA ASP A 12 1.78 -29.16 23.89
C ASP A 12 3.15 -29.41 23.22
N ILE A 13 3.39 -28.75 22.09
CA ILE A 13 4.64 -28.87 21.34
C ILE A 13 5.68 -28.01 22.09
N PRO A 14 6.76 -28.61 22.63
CA PRO A 14 7.77 -27.86 23.37
C PRO A 14 8.40 -26.78 22.48
N GLU A 15 8.58 -25.57 23.03
CA GLU A 15 9.22 -24.48 22.32
C GLU A 15 10.66 -24.86 21.91
N PRO A 16 11.11 -24.53 20.69
CA PRO A 16 12.47 -24.82 20.26
C PRO A 16 13.49 -23.97 21.05
N ASP A 17 14.63 -24.56 21.41
CA ASP A 17 15.76 -23.82 21.99
C ASP A 17 16.43 -22.96 20.91
N ILE A 18 16.37 -21.64 21.09
CA ILE A 18 16.91 -20.62 20.17
C ILE A 18 18.07 -19.83 20.80
N SER A 19 18.65 -20.31 21.90
CA SER A 19 19.69 -19.60 22.64
C SER A 19 20.94 -19.31 21.78
N HIS A 20 21.32 -20.24 20.91
CA HIS A 20 22.49 -20.14 20.01
C HIS A 20 22.28 -19.24 18.78
N ILE A 21 21.05 -18.84 18.48
CA ILE A 21 20.76 -18.02 17.29
C ILE A 21 21.22 -16.57 17.52
N ILE A 22 22.05 -16.04 16.63
CA ILE A 22 22.45 -14.62 16.57
C ILE A 22 21.44 -13.89 15.68
N THR A 23 20.80 -12.86 16.20
CA THR A 23 19.79 -12.07 15.48
C THR A 23 20.29 -10.69 15.03
N GLU A 24 21.44 -10.25 15.54
CA GLU A 24 22.07 -8.96 15.27
C GLU A 24 23.58 -9.22 15.09
N ASP A 25 24.11 -8.97 13.89
CA ASP A 25 25.55 -9.06 13.59
C ASP A 25 26.06 -7.75 12.95
N ASP A 26 27.29 -7.36 13.27
CA ASP A 26 27.92 -6.09 12.85
C ASP A 26 28.59 -6.20 11.44
N THR A 27 28.01 -6.96 10.51
CA THR A 27 28.54 -7.06 9.13
C THR A 27 28.23 -5.81 8.28
N PRO A 28 28.97 -5.55 7.16
CA PRO A 28 28.97 -4.25 6.49
C PRO A 28 27.57 -3.81 6.03
N VAL A 29 27.28 -2.53 6.25
CA VAL A 29 26.01 -1.88 5.93
C VAL A 29 25.77 -1.74 4.43
N ASP A 30 24.49 -1.78 4.04
CA ASP A 30 24.03 -1.49 2.69
C ASP A 30 24.52 -0.14 2.16
N ASN A 31 24.59 -0.02 0.83
CA ASN A 31 24.83 1.28 0.20
C ASN A 31 23.56 2.17 0.28
N ILE A 32 23.75 3.48 0.14
CA ILE A 32 22.67 4.48 0.26
C ILE A 32 21.50 4.18 -0.69
N PHE A 33 21.77 3.73 -1.91
CA PHE A 33 20.71 3.41 -2.86
C PHE A 33 19.85 2.24 -2.37
N SER A 34 20.47 1.19 -1.86
CA SER A 34 19.80 -0.03 -1.41
C SER A 34 18.93 0.27 -0.19
N GLU A 35 19.46 1.02 0.80
CA GLU A 35 18.65 1.48 1.95
C GLU A 35 17.44 2.30 1.51
N LYS A 36 17.62 3.25 0.57
CA LYS A 36 16.52 4.07 0.06
C LYS A 36 15.50 3.23 -0.72
N GLN A 37 15.95 2.24 -1.47
CA GLN A 37 15.10 1.32 -2.22
C GLN A 37 14.27 0.43 -1.29
N GLN A 38 14.87 -0.05 -0.18
CA GLN A 38 14.17 -0.81 0.86
C GLN A 38 13.07 0.04 1.52
N ARG A 39 13.40 1.28 1.90
CA ARG A 39 12.44 2.22 2.50
C ARG A 39 11.29 2.55 1.54
N LEU A 40 11.60 2.82 0.27
CA LEU A 40 10.60 3.08 -0.76
C LEU A 40 9.59 1.92 -0.88
N LEU A 41 10.08 0.67 -0.90
CA LEU A 41 9.23 -0.51 -1.04
C LEU A 41 8.35 -0.76 0.19
N THR A 42 8.92 -0.68 1.39
CA THR A 42 8.21 -0.96 2.65
C THR A 42 7.21 0.14 3.01
N GLU A 43 7.57 1.41 2.83
CA GLU A 43 6.69 2.56 3.07
C GLU A 43 5.48 2.54 2.12
N SER A 44 5.72 2.32 0.82
CA SER A 44 4.65 2.36 -0.19
C SER A 44 3.57 1.30 0.08
N LEU A 45 3.94 0.10 0.53
CA LEU A 45 2.96 -0.93 0.91
C LEU A 45 2.16 -0.51 2.15
N SER A 46 2.85 -0.04 3.19
CA SER A 46 2.21 0.35 4.46
C SER A 46 1.15 1.45 4.25
N ILE A 47 1.43 2.38 3.34
CA ILE A 47 0.58 3.52 3.06
C ILE A 47 -0.55 3.14 2.10
N SER A 48 -0.19 2.60 0.93
CA SER A 48 -1.12 2.50 -0.20
C SER A 48 -1.77 1.13 -0.34
N TRP A 49 -1.16 0.06 0.15
CA TRP A 49 -1.69 -1.27 -0.10
C TRP A 49 -2.74 -1.65 0.95
N LYS A 50 -3.95 -1.97 0.49
CA LYS A 50 -5.09 -2.41 1.31
C LYS A 50 -5.61 -3.75 0.81
N PRO A 51 -4.92 -4.88 1.09
CA PRO A 51 -5.33 -6.18 0.58
C PRO A 51 -6.56 -6.79 1.28
N GLY A 52 -7.20 -6.06 2.20
CA GLY A 52 -8.36 -6.55 2.97
C GLY A 52 -8.03 -7.65 3.98
N ARG A 53 -6.74 -7.92 4.20
CA ARG A 53 -6.19 -8.94 5.10
C ARG A 53 -4.95 -8.37 5.80
N PRO A 54 -4.57 -8.88 6.99
CA PRO A 54 -3.35 -8.43 7.63
C PRO A 54 -2.12 -8.85 6.79
N PHE A 55 -1.08 -8.03 6.83
CA PHE A 55 0.20 -8.33 6.25
C PHE A 55 1.29 -7.60 7.03
N ILE A 56 2.53 -8.07 6.90
CA ILE A 56 3.72 -7.33 7.32
C ILE A 56 4.64 -7.14 6.13
N SER A 57 5.35 -6.02 6.11
CA SER A 57 6.46 -5.77 5.21
C SER A 57 7.65 -5.32 6.04
N LEU A 58 8.78 -5.98 5.84
CA LEU A 58 10.00 -5.77 6.62
C LEU A 58 11.16 -5.52 5.66
N ALA A 59 12.11 -4.70 6.10
CA ALA A 59 13.37 -4.48 5.41
C ALA A 59 14.52 -4.90 6.30
N ASN A 60 15.52 -5.57 5.71
CA ASN A 60 16.74 -6.01 6.39
C ASN A 60 16.48 -6.78 7.69
N VAL A 61 15.51 -7.70 7.69
CA VAL A 61 15.20 -8.59 8.83
C VAL A 61 15.46 -10.03 8.43
N GLY A 62 16.15 -10.79 9.29
CA GLY A 62 16.48 -12.19 9.03
C GLY A 62 15.25 -13.11 8.95
N ILE A 63 15.32 -14.07 8.02
CA ILE A 63 14.41 -15.21 7.92
C ILE A 63 15.12 -16.44 8.48
N PHE A 64 14.57 -16.99 9.55
CA PHE A 64 14.99 -18.24 10.17
C PHE A 64 13.99 -19.34 9.80
N TYR A 65 14.42 -20.25 8.93
CA TYR A 65 13.60 -21.34 8.38
C TYR A 65 14.04 -22.74 8.88
N GLY A 66 15.06 -22.78 9.75
CA GLY A 66 15.44 -23.97 10.52
C GLY A 66 16.31 -23.58 11.71
N ILE A 67 16.21 -24.31 12.81
CA ILE A 67 16.87 -24.00 14.11
C ILE A 67 18.40 -23.94 13.98
N ASN A 68 18.98 -24.83 13.16
CA ASN A 68 20.42 -24.95 12.95
C ASN A 68 20.88 -24.44 11.58
N LEU A 69 20.05 -23.63 10.93
CA LEU A 69 20.37 -23.01 9.65
C LEU A 69 20.69 -21.53 9.86
N PRO A 70 21.67 -20.97 9.13
CA PRO A 70 21.91 -19.55 9.16
C PRO A 70 20.70 -18.79 8.60
N ALA A 71 20.43 -17.62 9.16
CA ALA A 71 19.42 -16.72 8.62
C ALA A 71 19.72 -16.34 7.17
N ILE A 72 18.67 -16.04 6.43
CA ILE A 72 18.74 -15.34 5.16
C ILE A 72 18.16 -13.95 5.39
N VAL A 73 18.91 -12.91 5.06
CA VAL A 73 18.46 -11.53 5.24
C VAL A 73 18.12 -10.96 3.87
N PRO A 74 16.82 -10.83 3.51
CA PRO A 74 16.39 -10.10 2.33
C PRO A 74 16.44 -8.59 2.57
N ASP A 75 16.64 -7.84 1.49
CA ASP A 75 16.46 -6.39 1.50
C ASP A 75 15.02 -6.04 1.86
N VAL A 76 14.04 -6.74 1.27
CA VAL A 76 12.62 -6.59 1.59
C VAL A 76 11.93 -7.94 1.61
N MET A 77 11.04 -8.15 2.59
CA MET A 77 10.09 -9.26 2.57
C MET A 77 8.64 -8.78 2.76
N VAL A 78 7.69 -9.57 2.28
CA VAL A 78 6.25 -9.38 2.47
C VAL A 78 5.61 -10.70 2.88
N SER A 79 4.86 -10.68 3.98
CA SER A 79 4.11 -11.84 4.47
C SER A 79 2.65 -11.45 4.73
N LEU A 80 1.73 -12.13 4.06
CA LEU A 80 0.28 -12.02 4.21
C LEU A 80 -0.21 -12.87 5.39
N ASP A 81 -1.39 -12.55 5.91
CA ASP A 81 -2.11 -13.32 6.96
C ASP A 81 -1.38 -13.44 8.30
N VAL A 82 -0.37 -12.62 8.52
CA VAL A 82 0.39 -12.60 9.76
C VAL A 82 0.30 -11.24 10.44
N LYS A 83 0.57 -11.25 11.74
CA LYS A 83 0.64 -10.04 12.57
C LYS A 83 1.89 -10.12 13.43
N TYR A 84 2.38 -8.97 13.87
CA TYR A 84 3.42 -8.94 14.90
C TYR A 84 2.88 -9.54 16.20
N ALA A 85 3.77 -10.20 16.94
CA ALA A 85 3.53 -10.51 18.33
C ALA A 85 3.44 -9.19 19.14
N GLU A 86 2.74 -9.23 20.28
CA GLU A 86 2.55 -8.05 21.13
C GLU A 86 3.89 -7.49 21.65
N ASP A 87 4.85 -8.37 21.96
CA ASP A 87 6.18 -8.00 22.44
C ASP A 87 7.25 -8.37 21.40
N VAL A 88 7.59 -7.42 20.55
CA VAL A 88 8.60 -7.56 19.48
C VAL A 88 10.04 -7.64 20.00
N TRP A 89 10.29 -7.31 21.27
CA TRP A 89 11.63 -7.32 21.86
C TRP A 89 12.05 -8.69 22.38
N LYS A 90 11.11 -9.62 22.54
CA LYS A 90 11.44 -11.01 22.88
C LYS A 90 12.25 -11.63 21.75
N LYS A 91 13.29 -12.40 22.09
CA LYS A 91 14.19 -13.05 21.13
C LYS A 91 13.47 -13.89 20.07
N LYS A 92 12.34 -14.52 20.42
CA LYS A 92 11.51 -15.28 19.47
C LYS A 92 10.65 -14.42 18.54
N ASN A 93 10.53 -13.13 18.80
CA ASN A 93 9.66 -12.20 18.06
C ASN A 93 10.45 -11.10 17.31
N CYS A 94 11.76 -10.96 17.56
CA CYS A 94 12.58 -9.89 17.00
C CYS A 94 13.05 -10.15 15.56
N SER A 95 12.76 -11.32 15.00
CA SER A 95 13.10 -11.69 13.62
C SER A 95 12.01 -12.54 12.99
N TYR A 96 12.12 -12.86 11.69
CA TYR A 96 11.13 -13.70 11.01
C TYR A 96 11.46 -15.18 11.22
N PHE A 97 11.00 -15.74 12.34
CA PHE A 97 11.07 -17.18 12.60
C PHE A 97 9.88 -17.88 11.94
N VAL A 98 10.13 -18.73 10.95
CA VAL A 98 9.06 -19.41 10.19
C VAL A 98 8.14 -20.23 11.09
N TRP A 99 8.66 -20.78 12.19
CA TRP A 99 7.86 -21.54 13.17
C TRP A 99 7.01 -20.65 14.09
N GLU A 100 7.41 -19.40 14.34
CA GLU A 100 6.61 -18.44 15.13
C GLU A 100 5.53 -17.79 14.26
N PHE A 101 5.86 -17.47 13.00
CA PHE A 101 4.90 -16.95 12.02
C PHE A 101 4.03 -18.04 11.37
N GLY A 102 4.38 -19.32 11.55
CA GLY A 102 3.66 -20.49 11.02
C GLY A 102 3.84 -20.74 9.51
N LYS A 103 4.52 -19.85 8.78
CA LYS A 103 4.75 -19.97 7.33
C LYS A 103 5.90 -19.08 6.85
N PRO A 104 6.53 -19.40 5.71
CA PRO A 104 7.47 -18.47 5.05
C PRO A 104 6.76 -17.21 4.53
N PRO A 105 7.52 -16.12 4.29
CA PRO A 105 6.98 -14.96 3.60
C PRO A 105 6.63 -15.30 2.15
N GLU A 106 5.63 -14.62 1.59
CA GLU A 106 5.24 -14.80 0.18
C GLU A 106 6.27 -14.21 -0.77
N ILE A 107 6.88 -13.07 -0.43
CA ILE A 107 7.76 -12.33 -1.33
C ILE A 107 9.04 -11.98 -0.62
N VAL A 108 10.18 -12.16 -1.30
CA VAL A 108 11.46 -11.55 -0.95
C VAL A 108 12.03 -10.81 -2.15
N ILE A 109 12.65 -9.66 -1.90
CA ILE A 109 13.33 -8.82 -2.88
C ILE A 109 14.78 -8.65 -2.43
N GLU A 110 15.70 -8.75 -3.40
CA GLU A 110 17.13 -8.43 -3.24
C GLU A 110 17.51 -7.29 -4.19
N VAL A 111 18.25 -6.31 -3.68
CA VAL A 111 18.80 -5.15 -4.39
C VAL A 111 20.28 -5.39 -4.58
N VAL A 112 20.69 -5.62 -5.82
CA VAL A 112 22.09 -5.91 -6.15
C VAL A 112 22.90 -4.62 -6.05
N SER A 113 23.85 -4.62 -5.11
CA SER A 113 24.78 -3.51 -4.87
C SER A 113 26.23 -3.82 -5.27
N ASN A 114 26.57 -5.11 -5.41
CA ASN A 114 27.89 -5.61 -5.79
C ASN A 114 27.77 -6.99 -6.49
N LYS A 115 28.90 -7.67 -6.75
CA LYS A 115 28.93 -8.98 -7.44
C LYS A 115 29.04 -10.19 -6.50
N GLU A 116 29.13 -9.97 -5.19
CA GLU A 116 29.52 -10.98 -4.20
C GLU A 116 28.35 -11.56 -3.40
N GLY A 117 27.14 -11.00 -3.52
CA GLY A 117 25.99 -11.35 -2.66
C GLY A 117 25.30 -12.69 -2.95
N GLY A 118 25.66 -13.38 -4.05
CA GLY A 118 25.19 -14.74 -4.34
C GLY A 118 23.67 -14.86 -4.60
N GLU A 119 23.05 -13.77 -5.05
CA GLU A 119 21.61 -13.63 -5.30
C GLU A 119 21.11 -14.65 -6.33
N THR A 120 21.92 -14.97 -7.32
CA THR A 120 21.55 -15.87 -8.42
C THR A 120 21.86 -17.35 -8.17
N ASP A 121 22.42 -17.70 -7.02
CA ASP A 121 22.85 -19.07 -6.73
C ASP A 121 22.53 -19.49 -5.28
N VAL A 122 23.34 -19.04 -4.32
CA VAL A 122 23.23 -19.45 -2.92
C VAL A 122 21.94 -18.95 -2.28
N LYS A 123 21.63 -17.65 -2.39
CA LYS A 123 20.41 -17.08 -1.79
C LYS A 123 19.16 -17.66 -2.45
N MET A 124 19.16 -17.81 -3.78
CA MET A 124 18.06 -18.42 -4.52
C MET A 124 17.72 -19.82 -3.99
N ARG A 125 18.72 -20.70 -3.82
CA ARG A 125 18.49 -22.04 -3.25
C ARG A 125 17.96 -21.98 -1.82
N LYS A 126 18.54 -21.12 -0.98
CA LYS A 126 18.11 -20.97 0.42
C LYS A 126 16.65 -20.48 0.52
N TYR A 127 16.25 -19.49 -0.29
CA TYR A 127 14.87 -19.04 -0.33
C TYR A 127 13.90 -20.10 -0.85
N ALA A 128 14.33 -20.92 -1.82
CA ALA A 128 13.52 -22.04 -2.30
C ALA A 128 13.34 -23.11 -1.21
N GLN A 129 14.41 -23.43 -0.47
CA GLN A 129 14.36 -24.35 0.68
C GLN A 129 13.49 -23.80 1.82
N ALA A 130 13.52 -22.49 2.06
CA ALA A 130 12.66 -21.82 3.03
C ALA A 130 11.18 -21.81 2.60
N GLY A 131 10.87 -22.07 1.33
CA GLY A 131 9.50 -22.11 0.83
C GLY A 131 8.90 -20.74 0.47
N VAL A 132 9.74 -19.72 0.22
CA VAL A 132 9.29 -18.40 -0.21
C VAL A 132 8.67 -18.49 -1.62
N TRP A 133 7.49 -17.89 -1.83
CA TRP A 133 6.75 -18.09 -3.08
C TRP A 133 7.33 -17.32 -4.25
N TYR A 134 7.72 -16.07 -4.02
CA TYR A 134 8.24 -15.17 -5.04
C TYR A 134 9.57 -14.59 -4.64
N TYR A 135 10.52 -14.69 -5.54
CA TYR A 135 11.84 -14.09 -5.39
C TYR A 135 12.08 -13.06 -6.49
N ILE A 136 12.38 -11.83 -6.11
CA ILE A 136 12.68 -10.74 -7.04
C ILE A 136 14.13 -10.29 -6.84
N ILE A 137 14.87 -10.17 -7.93
CA ILE A 137 16.20 -9.57 -7.96
C ILE A 137 16.12 -8.26 -8.74
N PHE A 138 16.49 -7.17 -8.10
CA PHE A 138 16.62 -5.86 -8.72
C PHE A 138 18.09 -5.47 -8.83
N ASP A 139 18.59 -5.40 -10.05
CA ASP A 139 19.98 -5.09 -10.41
C ASP A 139 20.03 -3.80 -11.24
N PRO A 140 19.89 -2.61 -10.60
CA PRO A 140 19.82 -1.32 -11.29
C PRO A 140 21.07 -1.02 -12.12
N GLN A 141 22.22 -1.56 -11.70
CA GLN A 141 23.51 -1.33 -12.35
C GLN A 141 23.95 -2.49 -13.26
N LYS A 142 23.14 -3.54 -13.40
CA LYS A 142 23.44 -4.73 -14.22
C LYS A 142 24.78 -5.38 -13.84
N LEU A 143 25.07 -5.43 -12.54
CA LEU A 143 26.34 -5.92 -12.00
C LEU A 143 26.48 -7.43 -12.16
N ILE A 144 25.37 -8.17 -12.01
CA ILE A 144 25.40 -9.64 -12.04
C ILE A 144 24.71 -10.21 -13.30
N GLN A 145 23.67 -9.56 -13.84
CA GLN A 145 22.98 -10.00 -15.05
C GLN A 145 22.50 -8.84 -15.92
N LYS A 146 22.06 -9.13 -17.16
CA LYS A 146 21.64 -8.11 -18.14
C LYS A 146 20.29 -7.46 -17.83
N ASP A 147 19.37 -8.24 -17.26
CA ASP A 147 18.02 -7.81 -16.95
C ASP A 147 17.99 -7.09 -15.60
N ILE A 148 17.40 -5.89 -15.60
CA ILE A 148 17.36 -4.99 -14.44
C ILE A 148 16.48 -5.56 -13.33
N VAL A 149 15.34 -6.18 -13.68
CA VAL A 149 14.46 -6.83 -12.70
C VAL A 149 14.18 -8.24 -13.19
N ARG A 150 14.32 -9.20 -12.29
CA ARG A 150 14.02 -10.61 -12.53
C ARG A 150 13.11 -11.09 -11.42
N ALA A 151 12.00 -11.71 -11.78
CA ALA A 151 11.08 -12.33 -10.84
C ALA A 151 11.05 -13.83 -11.07
N TYR A 152 10.93 -14.58 -9.98
CA TYR A 152 10.86 -16.03 -9.98
C TYR A 152 9.69 -16.48 -9.10
N GLU A 153 9.08 -17.59 -9.47
CA GLU A 153 8.04 -18.27 -8.69
C GLU A 153 8.50 -19.66 -8.28
N LEU A 154 8.31 -20.00 -7.01
CA LEU A 154 8.64 -21.30 -6.47
C LEU A 154 7.66 -22.36 -7.02
N SER A 155 8.21 -23.40 -7.63
CA SER A 155 7.48 -24.57 -8.12
C SER A 155 8.29 -25.83 -7.86
N THR A 156 7.68 -26.80 -7.18
CA THR A 156 8.30 -28.12 -6.91
C THR A 156 9.71 -28.00 -6.28
N GLY A 157 9.89 -27.06 -5.35
CA GLY A 157 11.15 -26.86 -4.62
C GLY A 157 12.23 -26.08 -5.39
N ALA A 158 11.95 -25.58 -6.58
CA ALA A 158 12.87 -24.75 -7.36
C ALA A 158 12.18 -23.49 -7.92
N TYR A 159 12.97 -22.45 -8.15
CA TYR A 159 12.47 -21.21 -8.75
C TYR A 159 12.38 -21.31 -10.27
N ILE A 160 11.22 -20.94 -10.82
CA ILE A 160 10.99 -20.81 -12.26
C ILE A 160 10.95 -19.31 -12.60
N PRO A 161 11.70 -18.84 -13.61
CA PRO A 161 11.65 -17.45 -14.05
C PRO A 161 10.24 -17.06 -14.53
N LYS A 162 9.79 -15.86 -14.16
CA LYS A 162 8.57 -15.23 -14.66
C LYS A 162 8.89 -14.24 -15.77
N LEU A 163 8.01 -14.17 -16.77
CA LEU A 163 8.09 -13.16 -17.85
C LEU A 163 7.48 -11.82 -17.44
N ASP A 164 6.42 -11.85 -16.64
CA ASP A 164 5.81 -10.67 -16.04
C ASP A 164 6.28 -10.44 -14.60
N LEU A 165 6.11 -9.21 -14.12
CA LEU A 165 6.44 -8.78 -12.76
C LEU A 165 5.19 -8.72 -11.86
N PHE A 166 4.09 -9.37 -12.26
CA PHE A 166 2.88 -9.46 -11.46
C PHE A 166 2.86 -10.77 -10.66
N LEU A 167 2.47 -10.70 -9.39
CA LEU A 167 2.52 -11.79 -8.43
C LEU A 167 1.09 -12.25 -8.10
N PRO A 168 0.49 -13.13 -8.92
CA PRO A 168 -0.95 -13.39 -8.87
C PRO A 168 -1.44 -13.97 -7.53
N LYS A 169 -0.61 -14.74 -6.81
CA LYS A 169 -1.00 -15.29 -5.50
C LYS A 169 -1.11 -14.21 -4.40
N VAL A 170 -0.49 -13.05 -4.60
CA VAL A 170 -0.51 -11.90 -3.67
C VAL A 170 -1.34 -10.73 -4.22
N ASN A 171 -1.64 -10.73 -5.53
CA ASN A 171 -2.39 -9.71 -6.25
C ASN A 171 -1.72 -8.31 -6.22
N ILE A 172 -0.39 -8.29 -6.33
CA ILE A 172 0.43 -7.07 -6.51
C ILE A 172 1.51 -7.34 -7.55
N GLY A 173 2.09 -6.29 -8.12
CA GLY A 173 3.26 -6.41 -9.00
C GLY A 173 4.33 -5.38 -8.66
N VAL A 174 5.44 -5.44 -9.38
CA VAL A 174 6.49 -4.42 -9.34
C VAL A 174 6.72 -3.82 -10.73
N LYS A 175 7.14 -2.56 -10.77
CA LYS A 175 7.49 -1.84 -11.99
C LYS A 175 8.72 -0.96 -11.76
N LEU A 176 9.49 -0.78 -12.82
CA LEU A 176 10.53 0.24 -12.86
C LEU A 176 9.90 1.61 -13.04
N TRP A 177 10.40 2.58 -12.29
CA TRP A 177 9.98 3.97 -12.35
C TRP A 177 11.20 4.89 -12.26
N GLU A 178 11.31 5.81 -13.21
CA GLU A 178 12.36 6.82 -13.22
C GLU A 178 11.85 8.08 -12.51
N GLY A 179 12.57 8.54 -11.49
CA GLY A 179 12.23 9.79 -10.82
C GLY A 179 12.93 10.00 -9.48
N SER A 180 12.41 10.96 -8.72
CA SER A 180 12.99 11.35 -7.43
C SER A 180 12.32 10.65 -6.27
N PHE A 181 13.11 9.95 -5.46
CA PHE A 181 12.72 9.55 -4.11
C PHE A 181 13.71 10.12 -3.11
N ASP A 182 13.21 10.86 -2.11
CA ASP A 182 14.01 11.51 -1.07
C ASP A 182 15.19 12.35 -1.60
N GLY A 183 14.94 13.08 -2.68
CA GLY A 183 15.94 13.95 -3.33
C GLY A 183 16.91 13.23 -4.26
N ILE A 184 16.85 11.90 -4.37
CA ILE A 184 17.73 11.11 -5.25
C ILE A 184 16.98 10.80 -6.54
N GLN A 185 17.53 11.26 -7.67
CA GLN A 185 17.05 10.88 -9.01
C GLN A 185 17.68 9.54 -9.40
N ALA A 186 16.84 8.54 -9.65
CA ALA A 186 17.29 7.23 -10.09
C ALA A 186 16.15 6.44 -10.75
N GLN A 187 16.52 5.28 -11.27
CA GLN A 187 15.58 4.23 -11.61
C GLN A 187 15.27 3.40 -10.35
N TRP A 188 14.02 3.42 -9.92
CA TRP A 188 13.55 2.73 -8.72
C TRP A 188 12.66 1.54 -9.08
N LEU A 189 12.68 0.51 -8.24
CA LEU A 189 11.64 -0.50 -8.21
C LEU A 189 10.48 -0.02 -7.34
N ARG A 190 9.25 -0.08 -7.84
CA ARG A 190 8.04 0.32 -7.11
C ARG A 190 6.96 -0.74 -7.21
N TRP A 191 6.17 -0.86 -6.14
CA TRP A 191 4.96 -1.68 -6.17
C TRP A 191 3.90 -1.07 -7.09
N CYS A 192 3.14 -1.93 -7.74
CA CYS A 192 1.94 -1.56 -8.47
C CYS A 192 0.77 -2.50 -8.15
N ASP A 193 -0.45 -2.01 -8.33
CA ASP A 193 -1.65 -2.83 -8.23
C ASP A 193 -1.84 -3.73 -9.47
N LYS A 194 -2.95 -4.48 -9.50
CA LYS A 194 -3.35 -5.36 -10.59
C LYS A 194 -3.55 -4.66 -11.94
N ASP A 195 -3.90 -3.37 -11.90
CA ASP A 195 -4.11 -2.54 -13.09
C ASP A 195 -2.78 -1.88 -13.52
N GLY A 196 -1.72 -2.10 -12.74
CA GLY A 196 -0.38 -1.60 -12.98
C GLY A 196 -0.18 -0.15 -12.53
N SER A 197 -1.07 0.40 -11.72
CA SER A 197 -0.94 1.72 -11.12
C SER A 197 0.06 1.68 -9.98
N LEU A 198 0.98 2.64 -9.93
CA LEU A 198 1.99 2.70 -8.88
C LEU A 198 1.35 2.97 -7.52
N MET A 199 1.80 2.22 -6.51
CA MET A 199 1.44 2.49 -5.12
C MET A 199 2.14 3.78 -4.66
N ALA A 200 1.37 4.71 -4.11
CA ALA A 200 1.88 6.00 -3.68
C ALA A 200 2.82 5.84 -2.47
N THR A 201 3.87 6.65 -2.46
CA THR A 201 4.67 6.97 -1.28
C THR A 201 3.88 7.86 -0.33
N GLY A 202 4.36 8.07 0.90
CA GLY A 202 3.69 8.95 1.85
C GLY A 202 3.63 10.39 1.35
N LYS A 203 4.72 10.86 0.74
CA LYS A 203 4.76 12.19 0.12
C LYS A 203 3.69 12.33 -0.97
N GLU A 204 3.63 11.38 -1.90
CA GLU A 204 2.64 11.41 -2.98
C GLU A 204 1.20 11.29 -2.45
N SER A 205 0.98 10.48 -1.40
CA SER A 205 -0.34 10.34 -0.78
C SER A 205 -0.80 11.66 -0.14
N VAL A 206 0.07 12.36 0.58
CA VAL A 206 -0.23 13.68 1.16
C VAL A 206 -0.49 14.72 0.06
N GLU A 207 0.30 14.72 -1.01
CA GLU A 207 0.07 15.63 -2.15
C GLU A 207 -1.25 15.35 -2.86
N GLN A 208 -1.63 14.09 -3.03
CA GLN A 208 -2.92 13.69 -3.60
C GLN A 208 -4.09 14.14 -2.72
N GLU A 209 -3.98 13.92 -1.41
CA GLU A 209 -5.04 14.30 -0.47
C GLU A 209 -5.19 15.83 -0.38
N SER A 210 -4.08 16.56 -0.38
CA SER A 210 -4.10 18.03 -0.41
C SER A 210 -4.78 18.56 -1.68
N LYS A 211 -4.50 17.96 -2.84
CA LYS A 211 -5.16 18.33 -4.10
C LYS A 211 -6.65 18.02 -4.08
N ARG A 212 -7.06 16.90 -3.49
CA ARG A 212 -8.49 16.54 -3.35
C ARG A 212 -9.21 17.52 -2.43
N ALA A 213 -8.65 17.81 -1.27
CA ALA A 213 -9.22 18.79 -0.32
C ALA A 213 -9.36 20.18 -0.97
N GLU A 214 -8.36 20.63 -1.73
CA GLU A 214 -8.44 21.91 -2.44
C GLU A 214 -9.53 21.91 -3.53
N GLN A 215 -9.69 20.80 -4.26
CA GLN A 215 -10.75 20.66 -5.27
C GLN A 215 -12.14 20.65 -4.64
N GLU A 216 -12.33 19.94 -3.53
CA GLU A 216 -13.58 19.90 -2.79
C GLU A 216 -13.93 21.28 -2.21
N HIS A 217 -12.95 21.98 -1.64
CA HIS A 217 -13.13 23.35 -1.16
C HIS A 217 -13.58 24.28 -2.29
N LYS A 218 -12.95 24.21 -3.46
CA LYS A 218 -13.35 25.00 -4.64
C LYS A 218 -14.76 24.67 -5.11
N ARG A 219 -15.16 23.39 -5.08
CA ARG A 219 -16.54 22.97 -5.43
C ARG A 219 -17.56 23.52 -4.43
N ALA A 220 -17.30 23.38 -3.14
CA ALA A 220 -18.16 23.89 -2.07
C ALA A 220 -18.31 25.42 -2.15
N GLU A 221 -17.24 26.15 -2.43
CA GLU A 221 -17.30 27.61 -2.59
C GLU A 221 -18.12 28.02 -3.83
N GLN A 222 -17.99 27.29 -4.94
CA GLN A 222 -18.80 27.51 -6.13
C GLN A 222 -20.28 27.25 -5.89
N GLU A 223 -20.62 26.16 -5.18
CA GLU A 223 -21.99 25.85 -4.80
C GLU A 223 -22.58 26.90 -3.87
N ARG A 224 -21.80 27.38 -2.89
CA ARG A 224 -22.23 28.46 -2.00
C ARG A 224 -22.54 29.74 -2.77
N LYS A 225 -21.65 30.15 -3.68
CA LYS A 225 -21.88 31.34 -4.54
C LYS A 225 -23.12 31.18 -5.42
N ARG A 226 -23.40 29.98 -5.92
CA ARG A 226 -24.62 29.70 -6.69
C ARG A 226 -25.88 29.76 -5.83
N ALA A 227 -25.83 29.24 -4.61
CA ALA A 227 -26.93 29.31 -3.66
C ALA A 227 -27.23 30.77 -3.26
N GLU A 228 -26.20 31.54 -2.89
CA GLU A 228 -26.32 32.97 -2.58
C GLU A 228 -26.92 33.76 -3.76
N GLN A 229 -26.48 33.47 -5.00
CA GLN A 229 -27.05 34.11 -6.18
C GLN A 229 -28.50 33.70 -6.44
N ALA A 230 -28.85 32.43 -6.23
CA ALA A 230 -30.22 31.95 -6.37
C ALA A 230 -31.16 32.57 -5.32
N GLU A 231 -30.71 32.70 -4.07
CA GLU A 231 -31.43 33.41 -3.02
C GLU A 231 -31.66 34.88 -3.37
N LYS A 232 -30.62 35.58 -3.83
CA LYS A 232 -30.73 36.98 -4.27
C LYS A 232 -31.72 37.13 -5.43
N ASN A 233 -31.69 36.22 -6.39
CA ASN A 233 -32.64 36.22 -7.51
C ASN A 233 -34.07 35.96 -7.04
N ALA A 234 -34.26 34.99 -6.13
CA ALA A 234 -35.58 34.68 -5.56
C ALA A 234 -36.14 35.85 -4.74
N GLU A 235 -35.30 36.54 -3.97
CA GLU A 235 -35.69 37.74 -3.22
C GLU A 235 -36.06 38.89 -4.15
N THR A 236 -35.28 39.12 -5.22
CA THR A 236 -35.59 40.13 -6.23
C THR A 236 -36.94 39.84 -6.90
N ALA A 237 -37.17 38.59 -7.32
CA ALA A 237 -38.45 38.18 -7.92
C ALA A 237 -39.64 38.36 -6.95
N ARG A 238 -39.46 38.05 -5.66
CA ARG A 238 -40.48 38.28 -4.63
C ARG A 238 -40.81 39.77 -4.48
N GLN A 239 -39.80 40.64 -4.49
CA GLN A 239 -39.99 42.08 -4.41
C GLN A 239 -40.73 42.65 -5.64
N GLU A 240 -40.42 42.16 -6.84
CA GLU A 240 -41.11 42.55 -8.08
C GLU A 240 -42.59 42.12 -8.06
N VAL A 241 -42.87 40.86 -7.69
CA VAL A 241 -44.25 40.36 -7.55
C VAL A 241 -45.04 41.18 -6.53
N GLN A 242 -44.41 41.55 -5.40
CA GLN A 242 -45.06 42.38 -4.39
C GLN A 242 -45.38 43.79 -4.93
N LYS A 243 -44.43 44.43 -5.63
CA LYS A 243 -44.65 45.74 -6.25
C LYS A 243 -45.77 45.72 -7.28
N GLU A 244 -45.84 44.69 -8.13
CA GLU A 244 -46.90 44.56 -9.13
C GLU A 244 -48.27 44.33 -8.46
N ARG A 245 -48.34 43.52 -7.39
CA ARG A 245 -49.56 43.38 -6.58
C ARG A 245 -50.02 44.70 -5.96
N ASP A 246 -49.10 45.49 -5.43
CA ASP A 246 -49.44 46.78 -4.82
C ASP A 246 -49.90 47.80 -5.87
N ARG A 247 -49.32 47.79 -7.07
CA ARG A 247 -49.76 48.61 -8.21
C ARG A 247 -51.16 48.20 -8.69
N ALA A 248 -51.40 46.91 -8.86
CA ALA A 248 -52.70 46.38 -9.27
C ALA A 248 -53.79 46.77 -8.26
N LYS A 249 -53.52 46.66 -6.95
CA LYS A 249 -54.44 47.11 -5.90
C LYS A 249 -54.78 48.60 -6.01
N LYS A 250 -53.77 49.47 -6.14
CA LYS A 250 -53.98 50.92 -6.29
C LYS A 250 -54.77 51.28 -7.54
N LEU A 251 -54.53 50.56 -8.66
CA LEU A 251 -55.27 50.77 -9.89
C LEU A 251 -56.74 50.35 -9.74
N ALA A 252 -57.00 49.19 -9.14
CA ALA A 252 -58.35 48.70 -8.87
C ALA A 252 -59.14 49.62 -7.92
N GLU A 253 -58.48 50.23 -6.92
CA GLU A 253 -59.09 51.26 -6.07
C GLU A 253 -59.45 52.52 -6.86
N LYS A 254 -58.57 52.97 -7.77
CA LYS A 254 -58.82 54.15 -8.61
C LYS A 254 -59.94 53.93 -9.62
N LEU A 255 -60.03 52.74 -10.23
CA LEU A 255 -61.11 52.35 -11.15
C LEU A 255 -62.46 52.32 -10.44
N ARG A 256 -62.53 51.74 -9.24
CA ARG A 256 -63.73 51.78 -8.39
C ARG A 256 -64.15 53.21 -8.04
N GLY A 257 -63.19 54.10 -7.76
CA GLY A 257 -63.46 55.52 -7.53
C GLY A 257 -64.01 56.28 -8.76
N LEU A 258 -63.81 55.75 -9.97
CA LEU A 258 -64.35 56.27 -11.22
C LEU A 258 -65.66 55.59 -11.66
N GLY A 259 -66.18 54.64 -10.87
CA GLY A 259 -67.42 53.91 -11.18
C GLY A 259 -67.26 52.81 -12.23
N ILE A 260 -66.03 52.36 -12.50
CA ILE A 260 -65.70 51.26 -13.42
C ILE A 260 -65.41 50.01 -12.57
N ASP A 261 -66.03 48.87 -12.91
CA ASP A 261 -65.73 47.59 -12.26
C ASP A 261 -64.33 47.12 -12.71
N PRO A 262 -63.35 46.93 -11.81
CA PRO A 262 -62.02 46.48 -12.16
C PRO A 262 -61.93 44.99 -12.55
N ASP A 263 -63.00 44.19 -12.36
CA ASP A 263 -63.04 42.75 -12.64
C ASP A 263 -63.90 42.36 -13.87
N GLU A 264 -64.53 43.34 -14.55
CA GLU A 264 -65.16 43.18 -15.89
C GLU A 264 -64.15 43.37 -17.04
#